data_AF-A0A8H5QC43-F1
#
_entry.id   AF-A0A8H5QC43-F1
#
_cell.length_a   1.000
_cell.length_b   1.000
_cell.length_c   1.000
_cell.angle_alpha   90.00
_cell.angle_beta   90.00
_cell.angle_gamma   90.00
#
_symmetry.space_group_name_H-M   'P 1'
#
loop_
_entity.id
_entity.type
_entity.pdbx_description
1 polymer ?
#
loop_
_entity_poly.entity_id
_entity_poly.type
_entity_poly.pdbx_seq_one_letter_code
_entity_poly.pdbx_strand_id
1 'polypeptide(L)'
;MPPLYGDPTTEVHPKHTLWMCLNEVNGPGSECNTHNDINDPMCRKCDYEVDGWIKVKAMDKHEKVIGELHDTVDGVVRWKYFWYFLYPGPTMEDAPGNNAPVPRGTIPG
;
A
#
# COMPACT_ATOMS: atom_id res chain seq x y z
N MET A 1 -7.62 2.09 15.09
CA MET A 1 -6.92 3.27 14.54
C MET A 1 -6.87 3.08 13.03
N PRO A 2 -7.40 4.02 12.23
CA PRO A 2 -7.33 3.91 10.77
C PRO A 2 -5.87 3.84 10.31
N PRO A 3 -5.57 3.24 9.14
CA PRO A 3 -4.21 3.24 8.62
C PRO A 3 -3.74 4.68 8.46
N LEU A 4 -2.54 4.99 8.95
CA LEU A 4 -1.88 6.25 8.63
C LEU A 4 -1.40 6.14 7.18
N TYR A 5 -2.05 6.85 6.26
CA TYR A 5 -1.64 6.99 4.86
C TYR A 5 -0.70 8.18 4.69
N GLY A 6 0.28 8.05 3.80
CA GLY A 6 1.07 9.19 3.36
C GLY A 6 0.27 10.13 2.46
N ASP A 7 0.92 11.21 2.03
CA ASP A 7 0.34 12.10 1.03
C ASP A 7 0.13 11.36 -0.30
N PRO A 8 -0.93 11.70 -1.07
CA PRO A 8 -1.12 11.16 -2.41
C PRO A 8 0.07 11.49 -3.31
N THR A 9 0.47 10.53 -4.12
CA THR A 9 1.60 10.69 -5.04
C THR A 9 1.33 10.03 -6.39
N THR A 10 1.90 10.59 -7.45
CA THR A 10 1.97 9.95 -8.77
C THR A 10 3.16 8.99 -8.88
N GLU A 11 4.07 9.03 -7.91
CA GLU A 11 5.22 8.13 -7.84
C GLU A 11 4.77 6.74 -7.38
N VAL A 12 5.01 5.75 -8.21
CA VAL A 12 4.75 4.35 -7.89
C VAL A 12 5.81 3.87 -6.89
N HIS A 13 5.36 3.46 -5.69
CA HIS A 13 6.26 2.90 -4.70
C HIS A 13 6.95 1.62 -5.24
N PRO A 14 8.25 1.36 -4.99
CA PRO A 14 8.97 0.22 -5.60
C PRO A 14 8.40 -1.17 -5.25
N LYS A 15 7.69 -1.29 -4.13
CA LYS A 15 6.99 -2.54 -3.76
C LYS A 15 5.63 -2.68 -4.45
N HIS A 16 5.07 -1.61 -5.02
CA HIS A 16 3.78 -1.64 -5.70
C HIS A 16 3.95 -2.29 -7.07
N THR A 17 3.47 -3.52 -7.19
CA THR A 17 3.62 -4.34 -8.41
C THR A 17 2.29 -4.87 -8.90
N LEU A 18 1.29 -4.94 -8.02
CA LEU A 18 -0.05 -5.43 -8.34
C LEU A 18 -1.10 -4.43 -7.85
N TRP A 19 -2.27 -4.43 -8.48
CA TRP A 19 -3.47 -3.82 -7.93
C TRP A 19 -4.64 -4.81 -7.89
N MET A 20 -5.47 -4.71 -6.86
CA MET A 20 -6.68 -5.52 -6.72
C MET A 20 -7.92 -4.75 -7.12
N CYS A 21 -8.63 -5.29 -8.11
CA CYS A 21 -9.89 -4.76 -8.59
C CYS A 21 -11.02 -5.02 -7.57
N LEU A 22 -11.60 -3.97 -7.02
CA LEU A 22 -12.79 -4.04 -6.15
C LEU A 22 -14.09 -3.70 -6.88
N ASN A 23 -14.07 -3.63 -8.23
CA ASN A 23 -15.30 -3.41 -8.99
C ASN A 23 -16.34 -4.49 -8.67
N GLU A 24 -17.59 -4.09 -8.45
CA GLU A 24 -18.67 -5.02 -8.22
C GLU A 24 -19.01 -5.77 -9.50
N VAL A 25 -19.12 -7.09 -9.40
CA VAL A 25 -19.52 -8.00 -10.48
C VAL A 25 -20.78 -8.73 -10.05
N ASN A 26 -21.86 -8.66 -10.82
CA ASN A 26 -23.13 -9.34 -10.55
C ASN A 26 -23.92 -8.83 -9.32
N GLY A 27 -23.71 -7.58 -8.90
CA GLY A 27 -24.52 -6.89 -7.91
C GLY A 27 -23.79 -6.50 -6.63
N PRO A 28 -24.49 -5.81 -5.70
CA PRO A 28 -23.88 -5.21 -4.52
C PRO A 28 -23.13 -6.22 -3.65
N GLY A 29 -21.88 -5.90 -3.31
CA GLY A 29 -21.03 -6.69 -2.42
C GLY A 29 -20.33 -7.90 -3.06
N SER A 30 -20.48 -8.13 -4.37
CA SER A 30 -19.71 -9.16 -5.08
C SER A 30 -18.53 -8.52 -5.80
N GLU A 31 -17.45 -8.24 -5.08
CA GLU A 31 -16.25 -7.61 -5.66
C GLU A 31 -15.48 -8.58 -6.57
N CYS A 32 -14.89 -8.06 -7.66
CA CYS A 32 -14.14 -8.82 -8.64
C CYS A 32 -12.92 -9.55 -8.05
N ASN A 33 -12.23 -8.90 -7.10
CA ASN A 33 -11.05 -9.39 -6.36
C ASN A 33 -9.94 -9.95 -7.26
N THR A 34 -9.80 -9.40 -8.46
CA THR A 34 -8.77 -9.85 -9.40
C THR A 34 -7.51 -9.01 -9.23
N HIS A 35 -6.38 -9.69 -9.11
CA HIS A 35 -5.05 -9.09 -9.14
C HIS A 35 -4.62 -8.85 -10.59
N ASN A 36 -4.16 -7.64 -10.85
CA ASN A 36 -3.65 -7.20 -12.15
C ASN A 36 -2.24 -6.62 -11.95
N ASP A 37 -1.42 -6.64 -13.01
CA ASP A 37 -0.12 -5.96 -12.99
C ASP A 37 -0.35 -4.45 -12.86
N ILE A 38 0.54 -3.75 -12.16
CA ILE A 38 0.46 -2.30 -12.02
C ILE A 38 0.52 -1.55 -13.36
N ASN A 39 1.17 -2.13 -14.37
CA ASN A 39 1.27 -1.55 -15.71
C ASN A 39 0.04 -1.84 -16.57
N ASP A 40 -0.86 -2.72 -16.13
CA ASP A 40 -2.11 -3.02 -16.82
C ASP A 40 -3.23 -2.10 -16.28
N PRO A 41 -3.72 -1.12 -17.08
CA PRO A 41 -4.75 -0.19 -16.62
C PRO A 41 -6.15 -0.82 -16.55
N MET A 42 -6.33 -2.01 -17.15
CA MET A 42 -7.62 -2.69 -17.27
C MET A 42 -7.61 -4.03 -16.54
N CYS A 43 -8.69 -4.30 -15.79
CA CYS A 43 -8.87 -5.54 -15.06
C CYS A 43 -9.09 -6.70 -16.03
N ARG A 44 -8.23 -7.71 -15.97
CA ARG A 44 -8.27 -8.89 -16.88
C ARG A 44 -9.52 -9.78 -16.76
N LYS A 45 -10.39 -9.55 -15.77
CA LYS A 45 -11.58 -10.39 -15.50
C LYS A 45 -12.90 -9.67 -15.77
N CYS A 46 -12.99 -8.38 -15.44
CA CYS A 46 -14.25 -7.63 -15.53
C CYS A 46 -14.14 -6.38 -16.41
N ASP A 47 -13.02 -6.20 -17.12
CA ASP A 47 -12.74 -5.11 -18.06
C ASP A 47 -12.87 -3.70 -17.45
N TYR A 48 -12.89 -3.60 -16.11
CA TYR A 48 -12.83 -2.32 -15.41
C TYR A 48 -11.49 -1.62 -15.65
N GLU A 49 -11.54 -0.38 -16.12
CA GLU A 49 -10.37 0.50 -16.29
C GLU A 49 -10.19 1.37 -15.04
N VAL A 50 -8.94 1.53 -14.58
CA VAL A 50 -8.62 2.34 -13.40
C VAL A 50 -8.95 3.81 -13.65
N ASP A 51 -10.11 4.25 -13.18
CA ASP A 51 -10.69 5.57 -13.47
C ASP A 51 -10.68 6.55 -12.28
N GLY A 52 -10.27 6.10 -11.09
CA GLY A 52 -10.25 6.92 -9.86
C GLY A 52 -11.52 6.84 -9.01
N TRP A 53 -12.59 6.20 -9.49
CA TRP A 53 -13.87 6.11 -8.79
C TRP A 53 -13.98 4.87 -7.91
N ILE A 54 -13.45 3.74 -8.36
CA ILE A 54 -13.43 2.51 -7.57
C ILE A 54 -12.13 2.44 -6.78
N LYS A 55 -12.26 2.19 -5.47
CA LYS A 55 -11.11 2.03 -4.58
C LYS A 55 -10.39 0.72 -4.88
N VAL A 56 -9.42 0.74 -5.78
CA VAL A 56 -8.52 -0.40 -5.97
C VAL A 56 -7.45 -0.40 -4.87
N LYS A 57 -6.98 -1.59 -4.46
CA LYS A 57 -5.90 -1.70 -3.47
C LYS A 57 -4.57 -1.83 -4.17
N ALA A 58 -3.57 -1.07 -3.70
CA ALA A 58 -2.19 -1.21 -4.12
C ALA A 58 -1.53 -2.37 -3.37
N MET A 59 -0.84 -3.25 -4.09
CA MET A 59 -0.32 -4.49 -3.55
C MET A 59 1.13 -4.78 -3.97
N ASP A 60 1.84 -5.52 -3.11
CA ASP A 60 3.15 -6.06 -3.44
C ASP A 60 3.10 -7.42 -4.13
N LYS A 61 4.26 -7.91 -4.55
CA LYS A 61 4.42 -9.19 -5.26
C LYS A 61 3.98 -10.42 -4.44
N HIS A 62 3.78 -10.28 -3.13
CA HIS A 62 3.31 -11.33 -2.23
C HIS A 62 1.83 -11.12 -1.86
N GLU A 63 1.13 -10.32 -2.65
CA GLU A 63 -0.28 -9.98 -2.44
C GLU A 63 -0.55 -9.25 -1.11
N LYS A 64 0.45 -8.58 -0.54
CA LYS A 64 0.26 -7.74 0.63
C LYS A 64 -0.28 -6.38 0.22
N VAL A 65 -1.36 -5.93 0.86
CA VAL A 65 -1.87 -4.56 0.70
C VAL A 65 -0.85 -3.56 1.26
N ILE A 66 -0.44 -2.62 0.44
CA ILE A 66 0.53 -1.57 0.79
C ILE A 66 -0.04 -0.15 0.65
N GLY A 67 -1.25 -0.03 0.11
CA GLY A 67 -1.92 1.24 -0.11
C GLY A 67 -3.22 1.08 -0.89
N GLU A 68 -3.69 2.18 -1.45
CA GLU A 68 -4.89 2.23 -2.29
C GLU A 68 -4.79 3.34 -3.33
N LEU A 69 -5.61 3.23 -4.37
CA LEU A 69 -5.82 4.33 -5.30
C LEU A 69 -6.49 5.48 -4.57
N HIS A 70 -5.97 6.69 -4.78
CA HIS A 70 -6.56 7.89 -4.22
C HIS A 70 -7.59 8.48 -5.17
N ASP A 71 -7.15 8.85 -6.37
CA ASP A 71 -7.93 9.50 -7.42
C ASP A 71 -7.17 9.42 -8.76
N THR A 72 -7.85 9.81 -9.83
CA THR A 72 -7.25 10.04 -11.15
C THR A 72 -7.58 11.48 -11.54
N VAL A 73 -6.56 12.29 -11.83
CA VAL A 73 -6.71 13.69 -12.25
C VAL A 73 -6.06 13.85 -13.62
N ASP A 74 -6.83 14.27 -14.63
CA ASP A 74 -6.36 14.44 -16.01
C ASP A 74 -5.70 13.17 -16.61
N GLY A 75 -6.24 12.00 -16.27
CA GLY A 75 -5.68 10.70 -16.69
C GLY A 75 -4.45 10.27 -15.91
N VAL A 76 -4.01 11.04 -14.91
CA VAL A 76 -2.88 10.70 -14.05
C VAL A 76 -3.37 10.07 -12.75
N VAL A 77 -3.00 8.81 -12.56
CA VAL A 77 -3.33 8.00 -11.39
C VAL A 77 -2.50 8.45 -10.17
N ARG A 78 -3.14 8.66 -9.03
CA ARG A 78 -2.48 8.98 -7.76
C ARG A 78 -2.75 7.90 -6.72
N TRP A 79 -1.71 7.50 -6.01
CA TRP A 79 -1.75 6.46 -5.00
C TRP A 79 -1.54 7.03 -3.60
N LYS A 80 -2.14 6.38 -2.60
CA LYS A 80 -1.83 6.58 -1.18
C LYS A 80 -1.25 5.30 -0.62
N TYR A 81 -0.03 5.37 -0.11
CA TYR A 81 0.63 4.23 0.54
C TYR A 81 0.55 4.34 2.06
N PHE A 82 0.54 3.21 2.77
CA PHE A 82 0.61 3.24 4.22
C PHE A 82 1.97 3.80 4.67
N TRP A 83 1.97 4.61 5.73
CA TRP A 83 3.17 5.24 6.30
C TRP A 83 4.31 4.25 6.55
N TYR A 84 3.99 3.06 7.04
CA TYR A 84 4.99 2.01 7.30
C TYR A 84 5.79 1.61 6.06
N PHE A 85 5.22 1.71 4.85
CA PHE A 85 5.93 1.40 3.61
C PHE A 85 6.78 2.59 3.12
N LEU A 86 6.34 3.82 3.36
CA LEU A 86 7.06 5.04 3.00
C LEU A 86 8.23 5.33 3.95
N TYR A 87 8.04 5.04 5.23
CA TYR A 87 9.00 5.23 6.30
C TYR A 87 9.10 3.91 7.06
N PRO A 88 9.76 2.89 6.48
CA PRO A 88 10.05 1.70 7.26
C PRO A 88 10.86 2.16 8.47
N GLY A 89 10.30 1.95 9.66
CA GLY A 89 11.07 2.09 10.90
C GLY A 89 12.32 1.21 10.82
N PRO A 90 13.31 1.41 11.70
CA PRO A 90 14.53 0.60 11.68
C PRO A 90 14.14 -0.88 11.63
N THR A 91 14.59 -1.57 10.58
CA THR A 91 14.48 -3.02 10.50
C THR A 91 15.23 -3.57 11.70
N MET A 92 14.65 -4.52 12.45
CA MET A 92 15.36 -5.13 13.60
C MET A 92 16.67 -5.83 13.18
N GLU A 93 16.89 -6.03 11.89
CA GLU A 93 18.12 -6.56 11.30
C GLU A 93 19.27 -5.53 11.27
N ASP A 94 18.96 -4.22 11.37
CA ASP A 94 19.96 -3.14 11.43
C ASP A 94 20.32 -2.74 12.87
N ALA A 95 19.81 -3.45 13.88
CA ALA A 95 20.28 -3.29 15.25
C ALA A 95 21.72 -3.83 15.33
N PRO A 96 22.74 -2.98 15.58
CA PRO A 96 24.06 -3.48 15.94
C PRO A 96 23.86 -4.37 17.16
N GLY A 97 24.29 -5.63 17.05
CA GLY A 97 23.97 -6.68 18.00
C GLY A 97 24.04 -6.23 19.46
N ASN A 98 23.08 -6.74 20.24
CA ASN A 98 22.86 -6.65 21.69
C ASN A 98 24.11 -6.60 22.60
N ASN A 99 24.95 -5.58 22.45
CA ASN A 99 26.10 -5.30 23.30
C ASN A 99 26.18 -3.81 23.66
N ALA A 100 25.04 -3.10 23.66
CA ALA A 100 24.97 -1.86 24.41
C ALA A 100 25.12 -2.21 25.91
N PRO A 101 26.18 -1.75 26.60
CA PRO A 101 26.30 -1.96 28.03
C PRO A 101 25.11 -1.27 28.69
N VAL A 102 24.31 -2.02 29.44
CA VAL A 102 23.23 -1.45 30.25
C VAL A 102 23.88 -0.46 31.22
N PRO A 103 23.56 0.85 31.18
CA PRO A 103 24.05 1.76 32.20
C PRO A 103 23.40 1.38 33.53
N ARG A 104 24.16 0.73 34.42
CA ARG A 104 23.81 0.67 35.85
C ARG A 104 23.99 2.08 36.41
N GLY A 105 22.88 2.80 36.57
CA GLY A 105 22.89 4.17 37.08
C GLY A 105 21.56 4.57 37.72
N THR A 106 21.45 4.26 39.01
CA THR A 106 20.83 5.05 40.10
C THR A 106 19.41 5.63 39.93
N ILE A 107 18.47 5.03 40.67
CA ILE A 107 17.22 5.68 41.11
C ILE A 107 17.58 6.79 42.13
N PRO A 108 17.09 8.03 41.97
CA PRO A 108 17.29 9.08 42.96
C PRO A 108 16.18 9.08 44.04
N GLY A 109 16.59 9.25 45.31
CA GLY A 109 15.79 9.81 46.42
C GLY A 109 14.82 8.87 47.11
#